data_AF-A0A8S1TZF4-F1
#
_entry.id   AF-A0A8S1TZF4-F1
#
_cell.length_a   1.000
_cell.length_b   1.000
_cell.length_c   1.000
_cell.angle_alpha   90.00
_cell.angle_beta   90.00
_cell.angle_gamma   90.00
#
_symmetry.space_group_name_H-M   'P 1'
#
loop_
_entity.id
_entity.type
_entity.pdbx_description
1 polymer ?
#
loop_
_entity_poly.entity_id
_entity_poly.type
_entity_poly.pdbx_seq_one_letter_code
_entity_poly.pdbx_strand_id
1 'polypeptide(L)'
;MYVDLKSHDFKKIRIRDTSLIGGNFAKCNLSLSEFNNVNINGININRAIMIGCIWRDLKINELHTLDGHSDNVSTICYSPDSTTLAFGSEDNSIRLWDVKTGEEKAKLDGHEFASRR
;
A
#
# COMPACT_ATOMS: atom_id res chain seq x y z
N MET A 1 4.45 8.68 20.65
CA MET A 1 3.81 10.00 20.46
C MET A 1 3.13 9.96 19.10
N TYR A 2 1.79 10.04 19.05
CA TYR A 2 1.05 10.08 17.79
C TYR A 2 0.89 11.54 17.37
N VAL A 3 1.48 11.94 16.24
CA VAL A 3 1.39 13.31 15.74
C VAL A 3 0.33 13.35 14.64
N ASP A 4 -0.71 14.16 14.84
CA ASP A 4 -1.75 14.38 13.85
C ASP A 4 -1.44 15.65 13.04
N LEU A 5 -1.21 15.48 11.74
CA LEU A 5 -0.86 16.54 10.78
C LEU A 5 -1.90 16.63 9.67
N LYS A 6 -3.08 16.02 9.83
CA LYS A 6 -4.11 15.90 8.81
C LYS A 6 -4.48 17.25 8.17
N SER A 7 -4.75 17.24 6.87
CA SER A 7 -5.18 18.39 6.07
C SER A 7 -4.21 19.60 6.03
N HIS A 8 -2.94 19.42 6.40
CA HIS A 8 -1.94 20.48 6.30
C HIS A 8 -1.33 20.56 4.89
N ASP A 9 -0.84 21.75 4.52
CA ASP A 9 -0.09 21.96 3.29
C ASP A 9 1.41 21.82 3.54
N PHE A 10 2.00 20.79 2.94
CA PHE A 10 3.41 20.44 2.93
C PHE A 10 3.97 20.43 1.50
N LYS A 11 3.47 21.29 0.62
CA LYS A 11 3.95 21.38 -0.76
C LYS A 11 5.44 21.78 -0.81
N LYS A 12 6.20 21.12 -1.69
CA LYS A 12 7.64 21.38 -1.96
C LYS A 12 8.57 21.18 -0.75
N ILE A 13 8.22 20.29 0.19
CA ILE A 13 9.15 19.96 1.27
C ILE A 13 10.21 18.96 0.80
N ARG A 14 11.32 18.88 1.55
CA ARG A 14 12.36 17.88 1.31
C ARG A 14 12.62 17.13 2.61
N ILE A 15 12.49 15.81 2.55
CA ILE A 15 12.77 14.91 3.65
C ILE A 15 13.87 13.97 3.17
N ARG A 16 14.99 13.94 3.90
CA ARG A 16 16.18 13.18 3.52
C ARG A 16 16.80 12.47 4.70
N ASP A 17 17.39 11.31 4.44
CA ASP A 17 18.27 10.58 5.37
C ASP A 17 17.64 10.37 6.75
N THR A 18 16.36 10.01 6.79
CA THR A 18 15.59 9.91 8.04
C THR A 18 14.50 8.85 7.97
N SER A 19 13.86 8.58 9.11
CA SER A 19 12.71 7.67 9.21
C SER A 19 11.44 8.44 9.56
N LEU A 20 10.42 8.34 8.72
CA LEU A 20 9.06 8.77 9.01
C LEU A 20 8.29 7.56 9.57
N ILE A 21 8.18 7.53 10.89
CA ILE A 21 7.53 6.44 11.62
C ILE A 21 6.27 6.97 12.29
N GLY A 22 5.12 6.43 11.89
CA GLY A 22 3.83 6.86 12.39
C GLY A 22 3.40 8.26 11.91
N GLY A 23 2.25 8.69 12.42
CA GLY A 23 1.72 10.02 12.16
C GLY A 23 0.64 10.05 11.07
N ASN A 24 -0.24 11.04 11.19
CA ASN A 24 -1.40 11.18 10.33
C ASN A 24 -1.23 12.33 9.34
N PHE A 25 -0.98 12.00 8.08
CA PHE A 25 -0.87 12.93 6.95
C PHE A 25 -2.09 12.83 6.00
N ALA A 26 -3.22 12.28 6.48
CA ALA A 26 -4.40 12.14 5.66
C ALA A 26 -4.85 13.51 5.12
N LYS A 27 -5.24 13.56 3.85
CA LYS A 27 -5.66 14.79 3.14
C LYS A 27 -4.60 15.90 3.06
N CYS A 28 -3.35 15.63 3.43
CA CYS A 28 -2.29 16.64 3.30
C CYS A 28 -1.93 16.89 1.85
N ASN A 29 -1.46 18.10 1.55
CA ASN A 29 -0.86 18.40 0.27
C ASN A 29 0.65 18.22 0.35
N LEU A 30 1.19 17.18 -0.28
CA LEU A 30 2.63 16.89 -0.35
C LEU A 30 3.17 17.10 -1.77
N SER A 31 2.41 17.77 -2.65
CA SER A 31 2.79 17.94 -4.05
C SER A 31 4.19 18.55 -4.20
N LEU A 32 4.92 18.11 -5.22
CA LEU A 32 6.28 18.56 -5.54
C LEU A 32 7.32 18.33 -4.43
N SER A 33 7.02 17.46 -3.46
CA SER A 33 7.96 17.15 -2.37
C SER A 33 8.96 16.07 -2.77
N GLU A 34 10.12 16.10 -2.13
CA GLU A 34 11.17 15.10 -2.33
C GLU A 34 11.39 14.27 -1.07
N PHE A 35 11.37 12.95 -1.24
CA PHE A 35 11.72 11.97 -0.22
C PHE A 35 12.92 11.18 -0.73
N ASN A 36 14.08 11.33 -0.08
CA ASN A 36 15.32 10.68 -0.49
C ASN A 36 15.92 9.90 0.70
N ASN A 37 16.18 8.61 0.53
CA ASN A 37 16.74 7.75 1.58
C ASN A 37 15.87 7.82 2.87
N VAL A 38 14.55 7.71 2.68
CA VAL A 38 13.57 7.80 3.78
C VAL A 38 13.00 6.43 4.07
N ASN A 39 13.07 6.01 5.33
CA ASN A 39 12.29 4.87 5.80
C ASN A 39 10.87 5.34 6.14
N ILE A 40 9.87 4.75 5.52
CA ILE A 40 8.46 5.07 5.72
C ILE A 40 7.79 3.87 6.38
N ASN A 41 7.29 4.06 7.60
CA ASN A 41 6.60 3.02 8.33
C ASN A 41 5.39 3.58 9.09
N GLY A 42 4.22 2.97 8.92
CA GLY A 42 3.03 3.29 9.73
C GLY A 42 2.47 4.71 9.53
N ILE A 43 2.79 5.39 8.42
CA ILE A 43 2.24 6.72 8.11
C ILE A 43 0.86 6.59 7.46
N ASN A 44 -0.10 7.41 7.87
CA ASN A 44 -1.39 7.50 7.19
C ASN A 44 -1.35 8.62 6.14
N ILE A 45 -1.39 8.26 4.85
CA ILE A 45 -1.43 9.20 3.72
C ILE A 45 -2.76 9.14 2.95
N ASN A 46 -3.83 8.64 3.59
CA ASN A 46 -5.13 8.49 2.93
C ASN A 46 -5.62 9.82 2.35
N ARG A 47 -5.92 9.81 1.04
CA ARG A 47 -6.34 10.98 0.25
C ARG A 47 -5.34 12.15 0.24
N ALA A 48 -4.06 11.91 0.51
CA ALA A 48 -3.03 12.93 0.36
C ALA A 48 -2.79 13.27 -1.12
N ILE A 49 -2.45 14.52 -1.41
CA ILE A 49 -2.09 14.99 -2.76
C ILE A 49 -0.59 14.82 -2.94
N MET A 50 -0.18 13.87 -3.80
CA MET A 50 1.24 13.52 -4.01
C MET A 50 1.76 13.90 -5.41
N ILE A 51 1.05 14.77 -6.13
CA ILE A 51 1.36 15.11 -7.52
C ILE A 51 2.78 15.68 -7.64
N GLY A 52 3.59 15.10 -8.52
CA GLY A 52 4.96 15.52 -8.77
C GLY A 52 5.93 15.26 -7.62
N CYS A 53 5.59 14.37 -6.68
CA CYS A 53 6.56 13.90 -5.69
C CYS A 53 7.72 13.15 -6.35
N ILE A 54 8.91 13.34 -5.80
CA ILE A 54 10.10 12.60 -6.16
C ILE A 54 10.43 11.66 -5.02
N TRP A 55 10.57 10.37 -5.35
CA TRP A 55 10.87 9.30 -4.40
C TRP A 55 12.18 8.65 -4.81
N ARG A 56 13.17 8.63 -3.92
CA ARG A 56 14.47 7.98 -4.14
C ARG A 56 14.85 7.19 -2.89
N ASP A 57 15.34 5.97 -3.10
CA ASP A 57 15.90 5.13 -2.04
C ASP A 57 14.97 4.95 -0.84
N LEU A 58 13.67 4.75 -1.11
CA LEU A 58 12.69 4.50 -0.07
C LEU A 58 12.86 3.12 0.53
N LYS A 59 12.71 3.06 1.86
CA LYS A 59 12.57 1.80 2.59
C LYS A 59 11.16 1.76 3.13
N ILE A 60 10.40 0.73 2.77
CA ILE A 60 9.09 0.45 3.33
C ILE A 60 9.25 -0.84 4.10
N ASN A 61 8.96 -0.83 5.39
CA ASN A 61 8.95 -2.07 6.16
C ASN A 61 7.74 -2.89 5.69
N GLU A 62 7.97 -4.16 5.34
CA GLU A 62 6.90 -5.11 5.04
C GLU A 62 5.89 -5.12 6.20
N LEU A 63 4.62 -4.86 5.89
CA LEU A 63 3.56 -4.85 6.89
C LEU A 63 3.05 -6.26 7.13
N HIS A 64 2.61 -6.92 6.06
CA HIS A 64 2.05 -8.27 6.08
C HIS A 64 2.55 -9.06 4.88
N THR A 65 2.99 -10.29 5.11
CA THR A 65 3.21 -11.27 4.06
C THR A 65 1.90 -12.01 3.85
N LEU A 66 1.28 -11.84 2.68
CA LEU A 66 0.01 -12.49 2.32
C LEU A 66 0.30 -13.85 1.67
N ASP A 67 0.66 -14.82 2.50
CA ASP A 67 1.06 -16.17 2.08
C ASP A 67 -0.15 -17.11 2.06
N GLY A 68 -0.30 -17.88 0.98
CA GLY A 68 -1.40 -18.83 0.85
C GLY A 68 -1.64 -19.34 -0.57
N HIS A 69 -1.30 -18.55 -1.60
CA HIS A 69 -1.37 -19.07 -2.97
C HIS A 69 -0.27 -20.11 -3.21
N SER A 70 -0.65 -21.24 -3.82
CA SER A 70 0.29 -22.34 -4.11
C SER A 70 0.98 -22.21 -5.46
N ASP A 71 0.61 -21.20 -6.24
CA ASP A 71 1.21 -20.87 -7.54
C ASP A 71 1.24 -19.35 -7.76
N ASN A 72 1.84 -18.91 -8.86
CA ASN A 72 2.05 -17.51 -9.20
C ASN A 72 0.77 -16.67 -9.10
N VAL A 73 0.85 -15.58 -8.35
CA VAL A 73 -0.17 -14.53 -8.35
C VAL A 73 -0.03 -13.73 -9.64
N SER A 74 -1.05 -13.82 -10.49
CA SER A 74 -1.05 -13.22 -11.83
C SER A 74 -1.83 -11.90 -11.88
N THR A 75 -2.74 -11.66 -10.92
CA THR A 75 -3.59 -10.47 -10.87
C THR A 75 -3.85 -9.98 -9.45
N ILE A 76 -4.01 -8.66 -9.30
CA ILE A 76 -4.26 -7.97 -8.03
C ILE A 76 -5.33 -6.88 -8.20
N CYS A 77 -6.29 -6.78 -7.27
CA CYS A 77 -7.32 -5.75 -7.29
C CYS A 77 -7.70 -5.30 -5.87
N TYR A 78 -7.78 -3.99 -5.66
CA TYR A 78 -8.32 -3.41 -4.41
C TYR A 78 -9.83 -3.21 -4.52
N SER A 79 -10.53 -3.43 -3.42
CA SER A 79 -11.90 -2.97 -3.28
C SER A 79 -11.96 -1.42 -3.32
N PRO A 80 -13.06 -0.82 -3.81
CA PRO A 80 -13.19 0.64 -3.88
C PRO A 80 -13.07 1.36 -2.53
N ASP A 81 -13.40 0.68 -1.43
CA ASP A 81 -13.27 1.18 -0.06
C ASP A 81 -11.87 0.95 0.55
N SER A 82 -10.95 0.32 -0.20
CA SER A 82 -9.57 0.01 0.21
C SER A 82 -9.46 -0.88 1.45
N THR A 83 -10.50 -1.63 1.80
CA THR A 83 -10.48 -2.54 2.96
C THR A 83 -10.09 -3.96 2.59
N THR A 84 -10.32 -4.34 1.34
CA THR A 84 -10.13 -5.72 0.85
C THR A 84 -9.23 -5.73 -0.36
N LEU A 85 -8.32 -6.71 -0.39
CA LEU A 85 -7.42 -6.94 -1.51
C LEU A 85 -7.68 -8.33 -2.08
N ALA A 86 -7.88 -8.42 -3.39
CA ALA A 86 -8.15 -9.67 -4.10
C ALA A 86 -6.94 -10.06 -4.95
N PHE A 87 -6.44 -11.29 -4.77
CA PHE A 87 -5.36 -11.89 -5.54
C PHE A 87 -5.90 -13.05 -6.36
N GLY A 88 -5.67 -13.03 -7.68
CA GLY A 88 -5.91 -14.18 -8.54
C GLY A 88 -4.60 -14.88 -8.85
N SER A 89 -4.59 -16.21 -8.74
CA SER A 89 -3.40 -17.04 -8.94
C SER A 89 -3.62 -18.11 -10.01
N GLU A 90 -2.51 -18.59 -10.57
CA GLU A 90 -2.46 -19.77 -11.44
C GLU A 90 -2.84 -21.07 -10.70
N ASP A 91 -2.98 -21.04 -9.36
CA ASP A 91 -3.53 -22.13 -8.55
C ASP A 91 -5.07 -22.31 -8.69
N ASN A 92 -5.69 -21.60 -9.64
CA ASN A 92 -7.12 -21.56 -9.92
C ASN A 92 -7.99 -21.05 -8.75
N SER A 93 -7.38 -20.28 -7.85
CA SER A 93 -8.09 -19.62 -6.76
C SER A 93 -7.96 -18.11 -6.80
N ILE A 94 -8.97 -17.45 -6.22
CA ILE A 94 -8.92 -16.05 -5.84
C ILE A 94 -8.95 -15.98 -4.31
N ARG A 95 -7.97 -15.33 -3.70
CA ARG A 95 -7.96 -15.06 -2.25
C ARG A 95 -8.24 -13.60 -1.95
N LEU A 96 -9.06 -13.37 -0.94
CA LEU A 96 -9.40 -12.04 -0.43
C LEU A 96 -8.71 -11.82 0.90
N TRP A 97 -8.09 -10.67 1.07
CA TRP A 97 -7.31 -10.30 2.25
C TRP A 97 -7.85 -9.02 2.88
N ASP A 98 -7.84 -8.93 4.20
CA ASP A 98 -8.02 -7.66 4.90
C ASP A 98 -6.73 -6.84 4.82
N VAL A 99 -6.81 -5.63 4.28
CA VAL A 99 -5.63 -4.78 4.04
C VAL A 99 -4.97 -4.33 5.34
N LYS A 100 -5.73 -4.20 6.44
CA LYS A 100 -5.21 -3.72 7.72
C LYS A 100 -4.59 -4.84 8.53
N THR A 101 -5.25 -5.99 8.60
CA THR A 101 -4.79 -7.11 9.45
C THR A 101 -3.89 -8.09 8.71
N GLY A 102 -3.94 -8.10 7.38
CA GLY A 102 -3.23 -9.09 6.57
C GLY A 102 -3.87 -10.48 6.63
N GLU A 103 -5.05 -10.61 7.25
CA GLU A 103 -5.73 -11.89 7.39
C GLU A 103 -6.51 -12.25 6.13
N GLU A 104 -6.51 -13.54 5.79
CA GLU A 104 -7.36 -14.05 4.71
C GLU A 104 -8.83 -13.98 5.13
N LYS A 105 -9.64 -13.32 4.30
CA LYS A 105 -11.09 -13.20 4.48
C LYS A 105 -11.86 -14.33 3.80
N ALA A 106 -11.38 -14.77 2.64
CA ALA A 106 -12.01 -15.84 1.87
C ALA A 106 -11.07 -16.40 0.80
N LYS A 107 -11.32 -17.65 0.42
CA LYS A 107 -10.78 -18.31 -0.76
C LYS A 107 -11.94 -18.69 -1.68
N LEU A 108 -11.82 -18.35 -2.95
CA LEU A 108 -12.77 -18.68 -4.00
C LEU A 108 -12.08 -19.63 -4.97
N ASP A 109 -12.57 -20.87 -5.05
CA ASP A 109 -12.02 -21.92 -5.91
C ASP A 109 -12.84 -22.07 -7.20
N GLY A 110 -12.24 -22.67 -8.23
CA GLY A 110 -12.90 -22.95 -9.51
C GLY A 110 -12.85 -21.79 -10.50
N HIS A 111 -12.07 -20.76 -10.20
CA HIS A 111 -11.70 -19.74 -11.18
C HIS A 111 -10.62 -20.34 -12.09
N GLU A 112 -11.06 -20.96 -13.18
CA GLU A 112 -10.14 -21.47 -14.21
C GLU A 112 -9.40 -20.26 -14.80
N PHE A 113 -8.14 -20.08 -14.42
CA PHE A 113 -7.32 -19.06 -15.05
C PHE A 113 -7.23 -19.47 -16.51
N ALA A 114 -7.87 -18.71 -17.41
CA ALA A 114 -7.89 -19.04 -18.82
C ALA A 114 -6.44 -19.10 -19.31
N SER A 115 -5.90 -20.32 -19.43
CA SER A 115 -4.57 -20.55 -19.95
C SER A 115 -4.53 -19.87 -21.31
N ARG A 116 -3.62 -18.91 -21.47
CA ARG A 116 -3.31 -18.31 -22.77
C ARG A 116 -3.24 -19.42 -23.82
N ARG A 117 -4.14 -19.40 -24.78
CA ARG A 117 -3.91 -20.04 -26.08
C ARG A 117 -3.11 -19.09 -26.95
#